data_AF-A0A7S3YA17-F1
#
_entry.id   AF-A0A7S3YA17-F1
#
_cell.length_a   1.000
_cell.length_b   1.000
_cell.length_c   1.000
_cell.angle_alpha   90.00
_cell.angle_beta   90.00
_cell.angle_gamma   90.00
#
_symmetry.space_group_name_H-M   'P 1'
#
loop_
_entity.id
_entity.type
_entity.pdbx_description
1 polymer ?
#
loop_
_entity_poly.entity_id
_entity_poly.type
_entity_poly.pdbx_seq_one_letter_code
_entity_poly.pdbx_strand_id
1 'polypeptide(L)'
;EILSDFVGRYFYEAGSDVLTHVPEDWVPKPPLVIRLGSEEAKNWVMDLMDKWRVLGRKTADSVAKYPQRTSTLFREHPFVVPGGRFRESYYWDTYWIVKGLLE
;
A
#
# COMPACT_ATOMS: atom_id res chain seq x y z
N GLU A 1 -29.37 -10.63 13.01
CA GLU A 1 -29.45 -9.31 13.68
C GLU A 1 -29.64 -8.25 12.62
N ILE A 2 -30.74 -7.51 12.65
CA ILE A 2 -31.20 -6.62 11.55
C ILE A 2 -30.12 -5.62 11.10
N LEU A 3 -29.30 -5.10 12.03
CA LEU A 3 -28.27 -4.12 11.72
C LEU A 3 -27.10 -4.70 10.91
N SER A 4 -26.65 -5.92 11.24
CA SER A 4 -25.56 -6.57 10.51
C SER A 4 -25.96 -6.85 9.06
N ASP A 5 -27.19 -7.36 8.87
CA ASP A 5 -27.76 -7.62 7.54
C ASP A 5 -27.93 -6.31 6.74
N PHE A 6 -28.32 -5.22 7.41
CA PHE A 6 -28.39 -3.90 6.80
C PHE A 6 -27.01 -3.42 6.33
N VAL A 7 -25.99 -3.50 7.19
CA VAL A 7 -24.63 -3.09 6.83
C VAL A 7 -24.11 -3.91 5.65
N GLY A 8 -24.20 -5.24 5.70
CA GLY A 8 -23.74 -6.12 4.63
C GLY A 8 -24.48 -5.93 3.29
N ARG A 9 -25.71 -5.42 3.32
CA ARG A 9 -26.50 -5.15 2.12
C ARG A 9 -26.22 -3.79 1.48
N TYR A 10 -25.91 -2.77 2.28
CA TYR A 10 -25.87 -1.38 1.82
C TYR A 10 -24.48 -0.74 1.85
N PHE A 11 -23.50 -1.35 2.52
CA PHE A 11 -22.13 -0.85 2.60
C PHE A 11 -21.16 -1.87 1.99
N TYR A 12 -20.11 -1.36 1.35
CA TYR A 12 -18.99 -2.19 0.94
C TYR A 12 -18.03 -2.43 2.11
N GLU A 13 -17.29 -3.53 2.02
CA GLU A 13 -16.20 -3.83 2.93
C GLU A 13 -15.14 -2.73 2.96
N ALA A 14 -14.50 -2.58 4.12
CA ALA A 14 -13.39 -1.66 4.30
C ALA A 14 -12.24 -2.03 3.34
N GLY A 15 -11.90 -1.11 2.43
CA GLY A 15 -10.80 -1.26 1.47
C GLY A 15 -11.28 -1.56 0.05
N SER A 16 -12.59 -1.68 -0.17
CA SER A 16 -13.18 -1.77 -1.51
C SER A 16 -12.84 -0.60 -2.44
N ASP A 17 -12.43 0.54 -1.87
CA ASP A 17 -12.04 1.77 -2.54
C ASP A 17 -10.52 1.89 -2.80
N VAL A 18 -9.71 0.98 -2.27
CA VAL A 18 -8.24 0.99 -2.40
C VAL A 18 -7.73 -0.40 -2.77
N LEU A 19 -7.09 -0.50 -3.93
CA LEU A 19 -6.54 -1.75 -4.45
C LEU A 19 -5.07 -1.91 -4.07
N THR A 20 -4.60 -3.15 -3.94
CA THR A 20 -3.17 -3.43 -3.86
C THR A 20 -2.49 -3.05 -5.16
N HIS A 21 -1.26 -2.58 -5.06
CA HIS A 21 -0.42 -2.25 -6.19
C HIS A 21 1.00 -2.72 -5.92
N VAL A 22 1.55 -3.50 -6.86
CA VAL A 22 2.96 -3.87 -6.86
C VAL A 22 3.68 -2.91 -7.81
N PRO A 23 4.75 -2.22 -7.36
CA PRO A 23 5.53 -1.35 -8.23
C PRO A 23 6.08 -2.09 -9.44
N GLU A 24 6.06 -1.46 -10.61
CA GLU A 24 6.49 -2.07 -11.89
C GLU A 24 7.99 -2.38 -11.93
N ASP A 25 8.77 -1.60 -11.19
CA ASP A 25 10.23 -1.70 -11.03
C ASP A 25 10.64 -2.57 -9.83
N TRP A 26 9.69 -3.25 -9.16
CA TRP A 26 10.01 -4.09 -8.03
C TRP A 26 10.88 -5.29 -8.44
N VAL A 27 12.03 -5.46 -7.78
CA VAL A 27 12.95 -6.56 -8.02
C VAL A 27 13.06 -7.43 -6.76
N PRO A 28 12.82 -8.75 -6.84
CA PRO A 28 12.87 -9.65 -5.68
C PRO A 28 14.22 -9.64 -4.97
N LYS A 29 15.31 -9.52 -5.72
CA LYS A 29 16.68 -9.51 -5.20
C LYS A 29 17.42 -8.28 -5.76
N PRO A 30 17.38 -7.13 -5.06
CA PRO A 30 18.02 -5.93 -5.57
C PRO A 30 19.55 -6.10 -5.58
N PRO A 31 20.27 -5.45 -6.52
CA PRO A 31 21.72 -5.52 -6.60
C PRO A 31 22.45 -5.15 -5.30
N LEU A 32 21.82 -4.31 -4.45
CA LEU A 32 22.33 -3.96 -3.13
C LEU A 32 22.64 -5.18 -2.26
N VAL A 33 21.81 -6.23 -2.31
CA VAL A 33 21.96 -7.46 -1.51
C VAL A 33 23.28 -8.17 -1.81
N ILE A 34 23.76 -8.10 -3.06
CA ILE A 34 25.03 -8.72 -3.47
C ILE A 34 26.23 -8.02 -2.81
N ARG A 35 26.10 -6.73 -2.53
CA ARG A 35 27.18 -5.90 -1.95
C ARG A 35 27.29 -6.03 -0.43
N LEU A 36 26.31 -6.64 0.23
CA LEU A 36 26.29 -6.79 1.69
C LEU A 36 27.15 -7.98 2.13
N GLY A 37 28.04 -7.76 3.09
CA GLY A 37 28.92 -8.80 3.62
C GLY A 37 28.26 -9.74 4.64
N SER A 38 27.25 -9.26 5.37
CA SER A 38 26.54 -10.02 6.41
C SER A 38 25.29 -10.68 5.85
N GLU A 39 25.05 -11.95 6.23
CA GLU A 39 23.85 -12.68 5.82
C GLU A 39 22.60 -12.13 6.53
N GLU A 40 22.74 -11.68 7.77
CA GLU A 40 21.68 -11.00 8.52
C GLU A 40 21.23 -9.73 7.81
N ALA A 41 22.18 -8.91 7.33
CA ALA A 41 21.89 -7.70 6.58
C ALA A 41 21.19 -8.01 5.25
N LYS A 42 21.61 -9.07 4.54
CA LYS A 42 20.95 -9.52 3.31
C LYS A 42 19.50 -9.92 3.58
N ASN A 43 19.26 -10.76 4.58
CA ASN A 43 17.92 -11.20 4.94
C ASN A 43 17.01 -10.03 5.32
N TRP A 44 17.53 -9.08 6.12
CA TRP A 44 16.79 -7.89 6.48
C TRP A 44 16.40 -7.02 5.27
N VAL A 45 17.32 -6.82 4.31
CA VAL A 45 17.01 -6.06 3.08
C VAL A 45 15.99 -6.81 2.22
N MET A 46 16.09 -8.13 2.12
CA MET A 46 15.10 -8.93 1.38
C MET A 46 13.70 -8.80 2.01
N ASP A 47 13.60 -8.87 3.35
CA ASP A 47 12.35 -8.67 4.08
C ASP A 47 11.78 -7.25 3.85
N LEU A 48 12.65 -6.24 3.84
CA LEU A 48 12.26 -4.85 3.56
C LEU A 48 11.70 -4.70 2.13
N MET A 49 12.35 -5.30 1.13
CA MET A 49 11.88 -5.26 -0.26
C MET A 49 10.52 -5.94 -0.43
N ASP A 50 10.28 -7.03 0.32
CA ASP A 50 8.97 -7.67 0.37
C ASP A 50 7.91 -6.76 1.01
N LYS A 51 8.28 -5.91 1.99
CA LYS A 51 7.36 -4.90 2.53
C LYS A 51 6.97 -3.88 1.46
N TRP A 52 7.93 -3.34 0.69
CA TRP A 52 7.62 -2.39 -0.38
C TRP A 52 6.67 -2.96 -1.43
N ARG A 53 6.80 -4.27 -1.74
CA ARG A 53 5.87 -4.98 -2.63
C ARG A 53 4.42 -4.98 -2.13
N VAL A 54 4.22 -5.19 -0.83
CA VAL A 54 2.88 -5.42 -0.26
C VAL A 54 2.21 -4.16 0.29
N LEU A 55 2.97 -3.07 0.47
CA LEU A 55 2.47 -1.81 1.00
C LEU A 55 2.02 -0.82 -0.09
N GLY A 56 2.27 -1.12 -1.36
CA GLY A 56 1.77 -0.32 -2.48
C GLY A 56 0.24 -0.40 -2.62
N ARG A 57 -0.38 0.74 -2.86
CA ARG A 57 -1.82 0.93 -3.03
C ARG A 57 -2.11 1.83 -4.21
N LYS A 58 -3.30 1.67 -4.79
CA LYS A 58 -3.88 2.61 -5.77
C LYS A 58 -5.37 2.77 -5.52
N THR A 59 -5.94 3.89 -5.93
CA THR A 59 -7.40 4.08 -5.78
C THR A 59 -8.15 3.19 -6.77
N ALA A 60 -9.31 2.66 -6.37
CA ALA A 60 -10.18 1.92 -7.28
C ALA A 60 -10.90 2.89 -8.23
N ASP A 61 -11.20 2.47 -9.47
CA ASP A 61 -11.89 3.31 -10.46
C ASP A 61 -13.26 3.80 -9.98
N SER A 62 -13.90 3.04 -9.08
CA SER A 62 -15.17 3.41 -8.43
C SER A 62 -15.08 4.71 -7.63
N VAL A 63 -13.89 5.05 -7.11
CA VAL A 63 -13.64 6.29 -6.36
C VAL A 63 -13.79 7.50 -7.28
N ALA A 64 -13.21 7.45 -8.48
CA ALA A 64 -13.38 8.51 -9.49
C ALA A 64 -14.81 8.55 -10.04
N LYS A 65 -15.41 7.38 -10.26
CA LYS A 65 -16.75 7.26 -10.86
C LYS A 65 -17.87 7.71 -9.92
N TYR A 66 -17.72 7.46 -8.61
CA TYR A 66 -18.74 7.72 -7.60
C TYR A 66 -18.13 8.33 -6.32
N PRO A 67 -17.54 9.54 -6.39
CA PRO A 67 -16.83 10.16 -5.26
C PRO A 67 -17.73 10.39 -4.03
N GLN A 68 -19.04 10.51 -4.22
CA GLN A 68 -20.04 10.66 -3.16
C GLN A 68 -20.34 9.38 -2.37
N ARG A 69 -19.79 8.23 -2.77
CA ARG A 69 -20.03 6.92 -2.14
C ARG A 69 -18.84 6.38 -1.34
N THR A 70 -17.78 7.17 -1.21
CA THR A 70 -16.54 6.79 -0.52
C THR A 70 -15.97 7.99 0.23
N SER A 71 -15.25 7.72 1.31
CA SER A 71 -14.42 8.71 2.00
C SER A 71 -13.03 8.85 1.39
N THR A 72 -12.61 7.90 0.55
CA THR A 72 -11.29 7.91 -0.08
C THR A 72 -11.23 8.99 -1.15
N LEU A 73 -10.17 9.78 -1.12
CA LEU A 73 -9.91 10.78 -2.16
C LEU A 73 -9.25 10.11 -3.36
N PHE A 74 -9.79 10.36 -4.56
CA PHE A 74 -9.22 9.85 -5.80
C PHE A 74 -7.78 10.32 -5.98
N ARG A 75 -6.93 9.42 -6.49
CA ARG A 75 -5.56 9.72 -6.90
C ARG A 75 -5.21 8.98 -8.18
N GLU A 76 -4.58 9.73 -9.09
CA GLU A 76 -4.09 9.21 -10.36
C GLU A 76 -2.91 8.24 -10.18
N HIS A 77 -2.03 8.51 -9.22
CA HIS A 77 -0.82 7.72 -9.00
C HIS A 77 -0.95 6.76 -7.82
N PRO A 78 -0.23 5.62 -7.87
CA PRO A 78 -0.08 4.74 -6.72
C PRO A 78 0.66 5.43 -5.58
N PHE A 79 0.53 4.86 -4.39
CA PHE A 79 1.14 5.36 -3.17
C PHE A 79 1.47 4.20 -2.23
N VAL A 80 2.30 4.45 -1.22
CA VAL A 80 2.65 3.46 -0.21
C VAL A 80 2.03 3.86 1.13
N VAL A 81 1.48 2.88 1.85
CA VAL A 81 0.88 3.09 3.18
C VAL A 81 1.86 2.68 4.29
N PRO A 82 1.73 3.23 5.51
CA PRO A 82 2.57 2.82 6.65
C PRO A 82 2.40 1.35 7.06
N GLY A 83 1.27 0.73 6.70
CA GLY A 83 0.97 -0.68 6.94
C GLY A 83 -0.15 -0.91 7.95
N GLY A 84 -0.35 -2.17 8.32
CA GLY A 84 -1.44 -2.56 9.23
C GLY A 84 -2.83 -2.22 8.65
N ARG A 85 -3.63 -1.48 9.43
CA ARG A 85 -5.00 -1.09 9.06
C ARG A 85 -5.10 0.14 8.16
N PHE A 86 -3.99 0.83 7.90
CA PHE A 86 -3.97 2.08 7.14
C PHE A 86 -4.12 1.81 5.64
N ARG A 87 -5.05 2.51 5.00
CA ARG A 87 -5.36 2.38 3.56
C ARG A 87 -5.07 3.66 2.78
N GLU A 88 -4.79 4.73 3.50
CA GLU A 88 -4.52 6.07 3.01
C GLU A 88 -3.05 6.43 3.21
N SER A 89 -2.56 7.42 2.46
CA SER A 89 -1.23 7.98 2.71
C SER A 89 -1.27 8.87 3.94
N TYR A 90 -0.24 8.78 4.77
CA TYR A 90 -0.02 9.67 5.90
C TYR A 90 1.13 10.61 5.59
N TYR A 91 0.91 11.90 5.81
CA TYR A 91 1.81 12.96 5.33
C TYR A 91 3.25 12.80 5.83
N TRP A 92 3.44 12.73 7.15
CA TRP A 92 4.76 12.59 7.76
C TRP A 92 5.42 11.24 7.42
N ASP A 93 4.65 10.15 7.37
CA ASP A 93 5.15 8.82 7.03
C ASP A 93 5.63 8.76 5.58
N THR A 94 4.93 9.46 4.67
CA THR A 94 5.28 9.50 3.25
C THR A 94 6.70 10.01 3.04
N TYR A 95 7.16 10.98 3.85
CA TYR A 95 8.54 11.48 3.75
C TYR A 95 9.58 10.37 3.96
N TRP A 96 9.43 9.58 5.03
CA TRP A 96 10.37 8.51 5.37
C TRP A 96 10.28 7.33 4.41
N ILE A 97 9.05 7.02 3.97
CA ILE A 97 8.82 5.98 2.96
C ILE A 97 9.52 6.36 1.66
N VAL A 98 9.29 7.57 1.15
CA VAL A 98 9.94 8.02 -0.10
C VAL A 98 11.45 8.05 0.05
N LYS A 99 11.98 8.49 1.19
CA LYS A 99 13.43 8.37 1.45
C LYS A 99 13.92 6.93 1.38
N GLY A 100 13.23 5.98 2.01
CA GLY A 100 13.62 4.56 1.96
C GLY A 100 13.43 3.89 0.61
N LEU A 101 12.58 4.43 -0.27
CA LEU A 101 12.37 3.92 -1.63
C LEU A 101 13.43 4.40 -2.63
N LEU A 102 14.04 5.56 -2.38
CA LEU A 102 15.03 6.18 -3.26
C LEU A 102 16.47 5.72 -3.01
N GLU A 103 16.73 5.06 -1.88
CA GLU A 103 18.06 4.62 -1.40
C GLU A 103 18.25 3.10 -1.60
#